data_AF-A0A9D4S6F3-F1
#
_entry.id   AF-A0A9D4S6F3-F1
#
_cell.length_a   1.000
_cell.length_b   1.000
_cell.length_c   1.000
_cell.angle_alpha   90.00
_cell.angle_beta   90.00
_cell.angle_gamma   90.00
#
_symmetry.space_group_name_H-M   'P 1'
#
loop_
_entity.id
_entity.type
_entity.pdbx_description
1 polymer ?
#
loop_
_entity_poly.entity_id
_entity_poly.type
_entity_poly.pdbx_seq_one_letter_code
_entity_poly.pdbx_strand_id
1 'polypeptide(L)'
;MCQITPSEVAVAVNYTASNIHEVQFITVSQSQLTPGRKLELQHRCIGIAHHQGELFICSGTALFKYTLNGKQVCRLYEDRSFDYTGKNHGEFTLITFVLCTGIFLAIVGKGV
;
A
#
# COMPACT_ATOMS: atom_id res chain seq x y z
N MET A 1 0.47 7.04 1.64
CA MET A 1 -0.83 7.70 1.38
C MET A 1 -0.96 7.88 -0.12
N CYS A 2 -2.14 7.69 -0.69
CA CYS A 2 -2.43 8.00 -2.10
C CYS A 2 -3.84 8.58 -2.24
N GLN A 3 -4.07 9.36 -3.29
CA GLN A 3 -5.39 9.88 -3.63
C GLN A 3 -6.17 8.86 -4.44
N ILE A 4 -7.40 8.56 -4.01
CA ILE A 4 -8.30 7.61 -4.68
C ILE A 4 -9.26 8.36 -5.59
N THR A 5 -9.87 9.42 -5.07
CA THR A 5 -10.75 10.33 -5.79
C THR A 5 -10.43 11.78 -5.38
N PRO A 6 -11.02 12.80 -6.03
CA PRO A 6 -10.87 14.19 -5.58
C PRO A 6 -11.22 14.43 -4.10
N SER A 7 -12.07 13.58 -3.52
CA SER A 7 -12.58 13.72 -2.14
C SER A 7 -12.25 12.53 -1.24
N GLU A 8 -11.37 11.60 -1.65
CA GLU A 8 -11.02 10.42 -0.85
C GLU A 8 -9.53 10.09 -0.97
N VAL A 9 -8.87 9.88 0.16
CA VAL A 9 -7.47 9.46 0.24
C VAL A 9 -7.34 8.15 1.03
N ALA A 10 -6.44 7.28 0.60
CA ALA A 10 -6.09 6.06 1.31
C ALA A 10 -4.77 6.25 2.07
N VAL A 11 -4.75 5.85 3.33
CA VAL A 11 -3.63 6.03 4.25
C VAL A 11 -3.21 4.69 4.84
N ALA A 12 -1.92 4.38 4.71
CA ALA A 12 -1.29 3.29 5.44
C ALA A 12 -0.98 3.79 6.85
N VAL A 13 -1.51 3.11 7.87
CA VAL A 13 -1.26 3.47 9.26
C VAL A 13 -0.19 2.53 9.81
N ASN A 14 1.04 3.03 9.94
CA ASN A 14 2.17 2.26 10.47
C ASN A 14 2.70 2.89 11.76
N TYR A 15 1.81 3.12 12.74
CA TYR A 15 2.18 3.78 14.00
C TYR A 15 2.16 2.84 15.22
N THR A 16 1.28 1.84 15.24
CA THR A 16 1.17 0.86 16.34
C THR A 16 1.00 -0.54 15.77
N ALA A 17 1.47 -1.56 16.52
CA ALA A 17 1.37 -2.97 16.11
C ALA A 17 -0.07 -3.42 15.79
N SER A 18 -1.08 -2.75 16.35
CA SER A 18 -2.49 -3.04 16.11
C SER A 18 -2.99 -2.59 14.73
N ASN A 19 -2.39 -1.56 14.12
CA ASN A 19 -2.94 -0.91 12.92
C ASN A 19 -2.10 -1.15 11.66
N ILE A 20 -1.00 -1.90 11.77
CA ILE A 20 -0.15 -2.22 10.61
C ILE A 20 -0.83 -3.11 9.55
N HIS A 21 -2.01 -3.66 9.85
CA HIS A 21 -2.80 -4.53 8.97
C HIS A 21 -4.05 -3.84 8.42
N GLU A 22 -4.09 -2.51 8.40
CA GLU A 22 -5.23 -1.76 7.85
C GLU A 22 -4.82 -0.65 6.90
N VAL A 23 -5.72 -0.35 5.95
CA VAL A 23 -5.74 0.90 5.19
C VAL A 23 -6.95 1.70 5.65
N GLN A 24 -6.73 2.96 6.02
CA GLN A 24 -7.81 3.89 6.33
C GLN A 24 -8.14 4.75 5.11
N PHE A 25 -9.42 4.84 4.79
CA PHE A 25 -9.93 5.76 3.79
C PHE A 25 -10.47 6.99 4.51
N ILE A 26 -10.01 8.17 4.09
CA ILE A 26 -10.37 9.45 4.70
C ILE A 26 -11.07 10.28 3.63
N THR A 27 -12.25 10.79 3.97
CA THR A 27 -12.99 11.71 3.11
C THR A 27 -12.48 13.13 3.35
N VAL A 28 -12.21 13.83 2.26
CA VAL A 28 -11.75 15.22 2.24
C VAL A 28 -12.89 16.10 1.77
N SER A 29 -13.39 16.97 2.65
CA SER A 29 -14.48 17.90 2.33
C SER A 29 -14.32 19.19 3.11
N GLN A 30 -14.46 20.35 2.44
CA GLN A 30 -14.49 21.66 3.10
C GLN A 30 -13.35 21.88 4.11
N SER A 31 -12.11 21.55 3.70
CA SER A 31 -10.91 21.63 4.55
C SER A 31 -10.93 20.76 5.82
N GLN A 32 -11.85 19.80 5.90
CA GLN A 32 -11.92 18.82 6.98
C GLN A 32 -11.57 17.42 6.46
N LEU A 33 -10.95 16.65 7.35
CA LEU A 33 -10.65 15.24 7.16
C LEU A 33 -11.60 14.44 8.05
N THR A 34 -12.43 13.60 7.45
CA THR A 34 -13.37 12.74 8.19
C THR A 34 -12.97 11.28 8.00
N PRO A 35 -12.82 10.50 9.10
CA PRO A 35 -12.58 9.07 8.99
C PRO A 35 -13.71 8.41 8.19
N GLY A 36 -13.35 7.70 7.14
CA GLY A 36 -14.26 6.92 6.33
C GLY A 36 -14.19 5.44 6.70
N ARG A 37 -14.22 4.59 5.66
CA ARG A 37 -14.13 3.13 5.81
C ARG A 37 -12.69 2.67 6.06
N LYS A 38 -12.58 1.41 6.49
CA LYS A 38 -11.30 0.70 6.63
C LYS A 38 -11.26 -0.52 5.73
N LEU A 39 -10.05 -0.88 5.33
CA LEU A 39 -9.75 -2.16 4.70
C LEU A 39 -8.80 -2.93 5.60
N GLU A 40 -9.28 -4.05 6.12
CA GLU A 40 -8.47 -5.00 6.86
C GLU A 40 -7.67 -5.89 5.90
N LEU A 41 -6.41 -6.12 6.23
CA LEU A 41 -5.46 -6.87 5.43
C LEU A 41 -4.97 -8.09 6.22
N GLN A 42 -4.68 -9.17 5.50
CA GLN A 42 -4.04 -10.35 6.08
C GLN A 42 -2.50 -10.24 6.13
N HIS A 43 -1.97 -9.05 5.85
CA HIS A 43 -0.55 -8.76 5.81
C HIS A 43 -0.28 -7.32 6.23
N ARG A 44 0.98 -7.02 6.56
CA ARG A 44 1.38 -5.65 6.90
C ARG A 44 1.25 -4.72 5.69
N CYS A 45 0.82 -3.49 5.92
CA CYS A 45 0.77 -2.42 4.94
C CYS A 45 1.90 -1.43 5.20
N ILE A 46 2.85 -1.37 4.27
CA ILE A 46 4.00 -0.45 4.33
C ILE A 46 3.82 0.69 3.32
N GLY A 47 3.20 0.41 2.18
CA GLY A 47 2.97 1.40 1.12
C GLY A 47 1.67 1.12 0.38
N ILE A 48 1.08 2.19 -0.18
CA ILE A 48 -0.16 2.12 -0.96
C ILE A 48 0.02 3.01 -2.19
N ALA A 49 -0.34 2.47 -3.35
CA ALA A 49 -0.52 3.23 -4.58
C ALA A 49 -1.92 2.97 -5.15
N HIS A 50 -2.44 3.93 -5.91
CA HIS A 50 -3.70 3.82 -6.62
C HIS A 50 -3.48 4.09 -8.11
N HIS A 51 -4.03 3.23 -8.97
CA HIS A 51 -4.00 3.41 -10.42
C HIS A 51 -5.18 2.72 -11.06
N GLN A 52 -5.85 3.40 -12.00
CA GLN A 52 -6.94 2.84 -12.83
C GLN A 52 -8.01 2.08 -12.03
N GLY A 53 -8.40 2.59 -10.85
CA GLY A 53 -9.44 1.95 -10.02
C GLY A 53 -8.94 0.75 -9.21
N GLU A 54 -7.63 0.61 -9.03
CA GLU A 54 -7.00 -0.49 -8.31
C GLU A 54 -6.04 0.04 -7.25
N LEU A 55 -5.98 -0.68 -6.13
CA LEU A 55 -5.05 -0.43 -5.04
C LEU A 55 -3.90 -1.42 -5.10
N PHE A 56 -2.69 -0.90 -5.01
CA PHE A 56 -1.47 -1.70 -4.90
C PHE A 56 -0.95 -1.51 -3.48
N ILE A 57 -0.91 -2.61 -2.73
CA ILE A 57 -0.50 -2.59 -1.33
C ILE A 57 0.82 -3.35 -1.19
N CYS A 58 1.79 -2.64 -0.66
CA CYS A 58 3.16 -3.07 -0.47
C CYS A 58 3.30 -3.59 0.96
N SER A 59 3.72 -4.85 1.13
CA SER A 59 4.15 -5.40 2.42
C SER A 59 5.68 -5.43 2.50
N GLY A 60 6.26 -6.02 3.56
CA GLY A 60 7.71 -6.15 3.68
C GLY A 60 8.34 -7.01 2.59
N THR A 61 7.61 -8.03 2.11
CA THR A 61 8.14 -9.07 1.22
C THR A 61 7.26 -9.31 -0.01
N ALA A 62 6.12 -8.64 -0.15
CA ALA A 62 5.19 -8.92 -1.22
C ALA A 62 4.43 -7.67 -1.68
N LEU A 63 3.97 -7.73 -2.93
CA LEU A 63 3.08 -6.74 -3.51
C LEU A 63 1.74 -7.38 -3.82
N PHE A 64 0.67 -6.73 -3.39
CA PHE A 64 -0.69 -7.20 -3.54
C PHE A 64 -1.51 -6.21 -4.35
N LYS A 65 -2.44 -6.74 -5.14
CA LYS A 65 -3.42 -5.98 -5.89
C LYS A 65 -4.80 -6.16 -5.29
N TYR A 66 -5.47 -5.05 -5.05
CA TYR A 66 -6.79 -4.97 -4.45
C TYR A 66 -7.71 -4.13 -5.33
N THR A 67 -8.99 -4.48 -5.33
CA THR A 67 -10.05 -3.57 -5.80
C THR A 67 -10.21 -2.41 -4.82
N LEU A 68 -10.76 -1.26 -5.25
CA LEU A 68 -11.09 -0.15 -4.34
C LEU A 68 -11.97 -0.59 -3.16
N ASN A 69 -12.88 -1.55 -3.40
CA ASN A 69 -13.80 -2.09 -2.38
C ASN A 69 -13.11 -3.05 -1.41
N GLY A 70 -11.80 -3.28 -1.53
CA GLY A 70 -11.04 -4.06 -0.57
C GLY A 70 -10.93 -5.56 -0.87
N LYS A 71 -11.50 -6.04 -1.97
CA LYS A 71 -11.25 -7.43 -2.40
C LYS A 71 -9.83 -7.58 -2.92
N GLN A 72 -9.04 -8.47 -2.31
CA GLN A 72 -7.75 -8.88 -2.86
C GLN A 72 -7.99 -9.60 -4.20
N VAL A 73 -7.35 -9.10 -5.26
CA VAL A 73 -7.42 -9.68 -6.60
C VAL A 73 -6.35 -10.76 -6.73
N CYS A 74 -5.10 -10.39 -6.49
CA CYS A 74 -3.96 -11.30 -6.57
C CYS A 74 -2.75 -10.76 -5.80
N ARG A 75 -1.76 -11.64 -5.61
CA ARG A 75 -0.40 -11.27 -5.21
C ARG A 75 0.44 -11.13 -6.48
N LEU A 76 0.97 -9.94 -6.73
CA LEU A 76 1.74 -9.61 -7.93
C LEU A 76 3.20 -10.03 -7.80
N TYR A 77 3.74 -9.95 -6.59
CA TYR A 77 5.12 -10.28 -6.29
C TYR A 77 5.22 -10.82 -4.87
N GLU A 78 6.15 -11.75 -4.66
CA GLU A 78 6.53 -12.26 -3.35
C GLU A 78 8.00 -12.64 -3.36
N ASP A 79 8.79 -12.00 -2.52
CA ASP A 79 10.13 -12.44 -2.22
C ASP A 79 10.05 -13.61 -1.22
N ARG A 80 10.33 -14.82 -1.71
CA ARG A 80 10.41 -16.05 -0.91
C ARG A 80 11.84 -16.41 -0.52
N SER A 81 12.81 -15.60 -0.89
CA SER A 81 14.22 -15.76 -0.48
C SER A 81 14.40 -15.51 1.01
N PHE A 82 13.35 -15.01 1.67
CA PHE A 82 13.24 -14.81 3.10
C PHE A 82 12.97 -16.13 3.83
N ASP A 83 14.01 -16.96 3.96
CA ASP A 83 14.07 -17.91 5.07
C ASP A 83 14.52 -17.14 6.32
N TYR A 84 13.83 -17.31 7.44
CA TYR A 84 13.85 -16.43 8.62
C TYR A 84 15.15 -16.54 9.44
N THR A 85 16.33 -16.64 8.81
CA THR A 85 17.63 -16.59 9.48
C THR A 85 18.12 -15.14 9.50
N GLY A 86 17.62 -14.36 10.46
CA GLY A 86 17.77 -12.90 10.55
C GLY A 86 19.19 -12.36 10.52
N LYS A 87 19.73 -12.09 9.31
CA LYS A 87 21.05 -11.45 9.16
C LYS A 87 21.13 -10.27 8.21
N ASN A 88 20.10 -9.98 7.43
CA ASN A 88 20.15 -8.85 6.51
C ASN A 88 18.97 -7.93 6.89
N HIS A 89 19.25 -6.73 7.38
CA HIS A 89 18.22 -5.72 7.68
C HIS A 89 18.43 -4.43 6.86
N GLY A 90 19.51 -4.37 6.06
CA GLY A 90 19.91 -3.17 5.29
C GLY A 90 19.38 -3.10 3.86
N GLU A 91 19.33 -4.23 3.13
CA GLU A 91 18.95 -4.24 1.69
C GLU A 91 17.44 -4.37 1.45
N PHE A 92 16.68 -4.85 2.44
CA PHE A 92 15.26 -5.17 2.30
C PHE A 92 14.34 -3.96 2.15
N THR A 93 14.67 -2.87 2.83
CA THR A 93 13.97 -1.61 2.63
C THR A 93 14.18 -1.14 1.20
N LEU A 94 15.36 -1.35 0.61
CA LEU A 94 15.69 -0.83 -0.71
C LEU A 94 14.89 -1.50 -1.82
N ILE A 95 14.74 -2.83 -1.85
CA ILE A 95 14.02 -3.52 -2.95
C ILE A 95 12.53 -3.20 -2.90
N THR A 96 11.91 -3.28 -1.72
CA THR A 96 10.49 -2.94 -1.56
C THR A 96 10.23 -1.45 -1.80
N PHE A 97 11.14 -0.56 -1.39
CA PHE A 97 11.02 0.87 -1.66
C PHE A 97 11.29 1.18 -3.14
N VAL A 98 12.24 0.52 -3.81
CA VAL A 98 12.52 0.65 -5.25
C VAL A 98 11.40 0.06 -6.11
N LEU A 99 10.78 -1.04 -5.68
CA LEU A 99 9.59 -1.57 -6.34
C LEU A 99 8.39 -0.66 -6.12
N CYS A 100 8.17 -0.17 -4.90
CA CYS A 100 7.01 0.67 -4.60
C CYS A 100 7.17 2.11 -5.14
N THR A 101 8.40 2.64 -5.24
CA THR A 101 8.70 3.90 -5.97
C THR A 101 8.81 3.69 -7.48
N GLY A 102 9.35 2.56 -7.94
CA GLY A 102 9.49 2.22 -9.37
C GLY A 102 8.15 1.89 -10.01
N ILE A 103 7.25 1.21 -9.30
CA ILE A 103 5.85 1.05 -9.69
C ILE A 103 5.15 2.39 -9.63
N PHE A 104 5.41 3.23 -8.63
CA PHE A 104 4.89 4.60 -8.60
C PHE A 104 5.35 5.41 -9.82
N LEU A 105 6.63 5.32 -10.21
CA LEU A 105 7.19 5.93 -11.41
C LEU A 105 6.65 5.31 -12.71
N ALA A 106 6.39 3.99 -12.75
CA ALA A 106 5.83 3.33 -13.94
C ALA A 106 4.34 3.63 -14.12
N ILE A 107 3.61 3.80 -13.02
CA ILE A 107 2.19 4.19 -12.97
C ILE A 107 2.03 5.68 -13.33
N VAL A 108 2.88 6.55 -12.79
CA VAL A 108 2.82 8.01 -13.02
C VAL A 108 3.48 8.40 -14.35
N GLY A 109 4.55 7.72 -14.76
CA GLY A 109 5.33 8.03 -15.95
C GLY A 109 4.70 7.60 -17.28
N LYS A 110 3.60 6.83 -17.26
CA LYS A 110 2.79 6.52 -18.44
C LYS A 110 1.54 7.40 -18.58
N GLY A 111 1.40 8.42 -17.73
CA GLY A 111 0.22 9.30 -17.66
C GLY A 111 0.51 10.78 -17.87
N VAL A 112 1.39 11.12 -18.82
CA VAL A 112 1.53 12.48 -19.39
C VAL A 112 1.49 12.40 -20.91
#